data_AF-A0A969VRY3-F1
#
_entry.id   AF-A0A969VRY3-F1
#
_cell.length_a   1.000
_cell.length_b   1.000
_cell.length_c   1.000
_cell.angle_alpha   90.00
_cell.angle_beta   90.00
_cell.angle_gamma   90.00
#
_symmetry.space_group_name_H-M   'P 1'
#
loop_
_entity.id
_entity.type
_entity.pdbx_description
1 polymer ?
#
loop_
_entity_poly.entity_id
_entity_poly.type
_entity_poly.pdbx_seq_one_letter_code
_entity_poly.pdbx_strand_id
1 'polypeptide(L)'
;DFLKNYFDQRRNSRIATAGDEINKDVEKRIFLQNLDYEWRNHLQYLEQLRQVIGLRGYGQKNPLDEYKRESFNLFKDLLSKIKENLIMFLINIQVTKENSPPQTQQTSVQEKISRNASCTCGSGKKYKNCCGALSKN
;
A
#
# COMPACT_ATOMS: atom_id res chain seq x y z
N ASP A 1 28.69 -10.65 5.64
CA ASP A 1 28.36 -12.01 5.16
C ASP A 1 27.06 -12.59 5.68
N PHE A 2 26.78 -12.55 7.00
CA PHE A 2 25.53 -13.11 7.56
C PHE A 2 24.22 -12.59 6.92
N LEU A 3 24.04 -11.27 6.81
CA LEU A 3 22.83 -10.67 6.23
C LEU A 3 22.60 -11.08 4.78
N LYS A 4 23.68 -11.20 4.00
CA LYS A 4 23.61 -11.64 2.61
C LYS A 4 23.14 -13.08 2.51
N ASN A 5 23.73 -13.97 3.31
CA ASN A 5 23.31 -15.37 3.38
C ASN A 5 21.85 -15.51 3.82
N TYR A 6 21.41 -14.72 4.80
CA TYR A 6 20.03 -14.74 5.26
C TYR A 6 19.05 -14.23 4.19
N PHE A 7 19.41 -13.18 3.47
CA PHE A 7 18.64 -12.69 2.32
C PHE A 7 18.52 -13.77 1.23
N ASP A 8 19.64 -14.41 0.87
CA ASP A 8 19.67 -15.46 -0.15
C ASP A 8 18.81 -16.67 0.26
N GLN A 9 18.86 -17.07 1.54
CA GLN A 9 17.98 -18.12 2.08
C GLN A 9 16.50 -17.76 1.92
N ARG A 10 16.09 -16.55 2.33
CA ARG A 10 14.70 -16.08 2.20
C ARG A 10 14.25 -16.02 0.74
N ARG A 11 15.12 -15.56 -0.15
CA ARG A 11 14.88 -15.51 -1.59
C ARG A 11 14.67 -16.90 -2.18
N ASN A 12 15.55 -17.85 -1.85
CA ASN A 12 15.44 -19.23 -2.33
C ASN A 12 14.16 -19.93 -1.84
N SER A 13 13.74 -19.68 -0.59
CA SER A 13 12.45 -20.20 -0.07
C SER A 13 11.25 -19.65 -0.86
N ARG A 14 11.27 -18.36 -1.25
CA ARG A 14 10.22 -17.78 -2.11
C ARG A 14 10.24 -18.37 -3.51
N ILE A 15 11.42 -18.52 -4.12
CA ILE A 15 11.58 -19.13 -5.45
C ILE A 15 11.05 -20.56 -5.45
N ALA A 16 11.37 -21.37 -4.43
CA ALA A 16 10.84 -22.72 -4.29
C ALA A 16 9.30 -22.75 -4.15
N THR A 17 8.73 -21.74 -3.49
CA THR A 17 7.29 -21.65 -3.27
C THR A 17 6.54 -21.11 -4.49
N ALA A 18 7.01 -20.06 -5.15
CA ALA A 18 6.27 -19.34 -6.19
C ALA A 18 6.80 -19.57 -7.62
N GLY A 19 8.07 -19.93 -7.78
CA GLY A 19 8.79 -19.91 -9.05
C GLY A 19 9.62 -18.63 -9.25
N ASP A 20 10.68 -18.74 -10.04
CA ASP A 20 11.69 -17.66 -10.22
C ASP A 20 11.12 -16.45 -10.97
N GLU A 21 10.38 -16.66 -12.06
CA GLU A 21 9.73 -15.61 -12.85
C GLU A 21 8.81 -14.72 -11.97
N ILE A 22 7.92 -15.35 -11.21
CA ILE A 22 7.00 -14.64 -10.31
C ILE A 22 7.76 -13.90 -9.21
N ASN A 23 8.80 -14.51 -8.63
CA ASN A 23 9.61 -13.85 -7.60
C ASN A 23 10.33 -12.60 -8.15
N LYS A 24 10.84 -12.64 -9.39
CA LYS A 24 11.44 -11.47 -10.05
C LYS A 24 10.43 -10.34 -10.27
N ASP A 25 9.22 -10.69 -10.71
CA ASP A 25 8.14 -9.70 -10.90
C ASP A 25 7.72 -9.06 -9.58
N VAL A 26 7.64 -9.86 -8.51
CA VAL A 26 7.39 -9.37 -7.14
C VAL A 26 8.50 -8.45 -6.66
N GLU A 27 9.78 -8.83 -6.82
CA GLU A 27 10.93 -8.00 -6.46
C GLU A 27 10.90 -6.65 -7.20
N LYS A 28 10.65 -6.67 -8.50
CA LYS A 28 10.55 -5.46 -9.33
C LYS A 28 9.38 -4.57 -8.90
N ARG A 29 8.21 -5.15 -8.65
CA ARG A 29 7.01 -4.40 -8.23
C ARG A 29 7.24 -3.74 -6.87
N ILE A 30 7.80 -4.46 -5.90
CA ILE A 30 8.10 -3.91 -4.57
C ILE A 30 9.11 -2.76 -4.69
N PHE A 31 10.15 -2.92 -5.51
CA PHE A 31 11.13 -1.86 -5.73
C PHE A 31 10.48 -0.60 -6.31
N LEU A 32 9.70 -0.73 -7.38
CA LEU A 32 9.04 0.41 -8.02
C LEU A 32 8.06 1.10 -7.07
N GLN A 33 7.25 0.33 -6.34
CA GLN A 33 6.31 0.89 -5.37
C GLN A 33 7.04 1.63 -4.24
N ASN A 34 8.16 1.10 -3.75
CA ASN A 34 8.95 1.76 -2.74
C ASN A 34 9.61 3.04 -3.27
N LEU A 35 10.18 2.99 -4.48
CA LEU A 35 10.76 4.14 -5.16
C LEU A 35 9.73 5.26 -5.33
N ASP A 36 8.54 4.95 -5.84
CA ASP A 36 7.47 5.90 -6.08
C ASP A 36 6.96 6.54 -4.77
N TYR A 37 6.84 5.74 -3.71
CA TYR A 37 6.42 6.22 -2.39
C TYR A 37 7.44 7.21 -1.81
N GLU A 38 8.71 6.81 -1.77
CA GLU A 38 9.77 7.65 -1.18
C GLU A 38 10.05 8.89 -2.03
N TRP A 39 9.98 8.79 -3.36
CA TRP A 39 10.13 9.93 -4.26
C TRP A 39 9.04 10.98 -4.06
N ARG A 40 7.77 10.56 -3.96
CA ARG A 40 6.66 11.49 -3.68
C ARG A 40 6.84 12.21 -2.35
N ASN A 41 7.25 11.48 -1.31
CA ASN A 41 7.54 12.08 -0.01
C ASN A 41 8.71 13.08 -0.10
N HIS A 42 9.78 12.73 -0.83
CA HIS A 42 10.91 13.63 -1.06
C HIS A 42 10.49 14.95 -1.72
N LEU A 43 9.64 14.89 -2.76
CA LEU A 43 9.11 16.09 -3.40
C LEU A 43 8.29 16.96 -2.43
N GLN A 44 7.49 16.33 -1.56
CA GLN A 44 6.76 17.05 -0.53
C GLN A 44 7.71 17.75 0.47
N TYR A 45 8.79 17.09 0.87
CA TYR A 45 9.80 17.70 1.74
C TYR A 45 10.54 18.86 1.06
N LEU A 46 10.84 18.75 -0.24
CA LEU A 46 11.45 19.85 -0.99
C LEU A 46 10.54 21.07 -1.07
N GLU A 47 9.23 20.87 -1.26
CA GLU A 47 8.28 21.98 -1.28
C GLU A 47 8.18 22.66 0.10
N GLN A 48 8.14 21.87 1.19
CA GLN A 48 8.19 22.42 2.55
C GLN A 48 9.48 23.20 2.81
N LEU A 49 10.62 22.65 2.39
CA LEU A 49 11.92 23.32 2.52
C LEU A 49 11.94 24.65 1.75
N ARG A 50 11.38 24.67 0.53
CA ARG A 50 11.28 25.88 -0.29
C ARG A 50 10.45 26.97 0.37
N GLN A 51 9.38 26.62 1.08
CA GLN A 51 8.54 27.59 1.81
C GLN A 51 9.27 28.18 3.01
N VAL A 52 10.04 27.38 3.75
CA VAL A 52 10.72 27.80 4.98
C VAL A 52 12.02 28.57 4.70
N ILE A 53 12.73 28.26 3.60
CA ILE A 53 14.03 28.86 3.31
C ILE A 53 13.96 30.38 3.12
N GLY A 54 12.82 30.91 2.63
CA GLY A 54 12.60 32.35 2.46
C GLY A 54 12.63 33.11 3.79
N LEU A 55 12.20 32.48 4.88
CA LEU A 55 12.24 33.07 6.23
C LEU A 55 13.65 33.03 6.86
N ARG A 56 14.60 32.30 6.28
CA ARG A 56 15.97 32.21 6.80
C ARG A 56 16.91 33.28 6.24
N GLY A 57 16.48 34.01 5.21
CA GLY A 57 17.22 35.14 4.64
C GLY A 57 17.52 36.28 5.64
N TYR A 58 16.78 36.35 6.76
CA TYR A 58 17.06 37.30 7.85
C TYR A 58 18.38 37.01 8.59
N GLY A 59 18.95 35.80 8.45
CA GLY A 59 20.19 35.37 9.10
C GLY A 59 21.49 35.68 8.34
N GLN A 60 21.45 36.55 7.32
CA GLN A 60 22.61 36.96 6.49
C GLN A 60 23.32 35.82 5.72
N LYS A 61 22.75 34.61 5.68
CA LYS A 61 23.20 33.52 4.81
C LYS A 61 22.38 33.49 3.53
N ASN A 62 23.00 33.11 2.42
CA ASN A 62 22.33 32.97 1.13
C ASN A 62 21.30 31.82 1.20
N PRO A 63 19.99 32.10 1.05
CA PRO A 63 18.95 31.06 1.14
C PRO A 63 19.12 29.96 0.10
N LEU A 64 19.63 30.30 -1.09
CA LEU A 64 19.85 29.33 -2.18
C LEU A 64 20.92 28.30 -1.84
N ASP A 65 21.98 28.71 -1.15
CA ASP A 65 23.08 27.80 -0.78
C ASP A 65 22.64 26.85 0.34
N GLU A 66 21.85 27.35 1.30
CA GLU A 66 21.23 26.49 2.33
C GLU A 66 20.24 25.49 1.71
N TYR A 67 19.38 25.94 0.79
CA TYR A 67 18.46 25.06 0.09
C TYR A 67 19.19 23.92 -0.64
N LYS A 68 20.25 24.24 -1.39
CA LYS A 68 21.05 23.24 -2.10
C LYS A 68 21.69 22.23 -1.15
N ARG A 69 22.25 22.70 -0.04
CA ARG A 69 22.87 21.81 0.96
C ARG A 69 21.85 20.89 1.63
N GLU A 70 20.71 21.43 2.06
CA GLU A 70 19.67 20.65 2.75
C GLU A 70 18.95 19.70 1.81
N SER A 71 18.57 20.14 0.62
CA SER A 71 17.97 19.26 -0.42
C SER A 71 18.88 18.09 -0.79
N PHE A 72 20.19 18.31 -0.90
CA PHE A 72 21.13 17.24 -1.19
C PHE A 72 21.26 16.23 -0.05
N ASN A 73 21.21 16.70 1.21
CA ASN A 73 21.18 15.80 2.36
C ASN A 73 19.89 14.97 2.37
N LEU A 74 18.72 15.60 2.15
CA LEU A 74 17.45 14.89 2.03
C LEU A 74 17.47 13.84 0.90
N PHE A 75 18.16 14.11 -0.20
CA PHE A 75 18.33 13.15 -1.29
C PHE A 75 19.23 11.96 -0.90
N LYS A 76 20.31 12.19 -0.15
CA LYS A 76 21.13 11.08 0.39
C LYS A 76 20.34 10.19 1.34
N ASP A 77 19.52 10.81 2.19
CA ASP A 77 18.66 10.09 3.13
C ASP A 77 17.60 9.28 2.38
N LEU A 78 17.01 9.86 1.32
CA LEU A 78 16.10 9.15 0.42
C LEU A 78 16.73 7.87 -0.15
N LEU A 79 17.94 7.97 -0.70
CA LEU A 79 18.63 6.81 -1.28
C LEU A 79 18.91 5.70 -0.25
N SER A 80 19.21 6.09 0.99
CA SER A 80 19.44 5.15 2.09
C SER A 80 18.15 4.46 2.51
N LYS A 81 17.06 5.23 2.66
CA LYS A 81 15.72 4.73 2.98
C LYS A 81 15.20 3.73 1.94
N ILE A 82 15.37 4.03 0.65
CA ILE A 82 14.93 3.11 -0.42
C ILE A 82 15.64 1.75 -0.28
N LYS A 83 16.96 1.76 -0.04
CA LYS A 83 17.74 0.52 0.11
C LYS A 83 17.30 -0.28 1.33
N GLU A 84 17.17 0.38 2.48
CA GLU A 84 16.79 -0.24 3.74
C GLU A 84 15.37 -0.82 3.67
N ASN A 85 14.42 -0.04 3.16
CA ASN A 85 13.03 -0.45 3.02
C ASN A 85 12.90 -1.63 2.05
N LEU A 86 13.60 -1.61 0.92
CA LEU A 86 13.60 -2.73 -0.02
C LEU A 86 14.09 -4.03 0.65
N ILE A 87 15.22 -3.98 1.37
CA ILE A 87 15.75 -5.16 2.05
C ILE A 87 14.77 -5.66 3.12
N MET A 88 14.20 -4.76 3.92
CA MET A 88 13.21 -5.12 4.94
C MET A 88 11.96 -5.76 4.34
N PHE A 89 11.39 -5.19 3.28
CA PHE A 89 10.22 -5.74 2.61
C PHE A 89 10.52 -7.11 2.00
N LEU A 90 11.64 -7.26 1.29
CA LEU A 90 12.00 -8.53 0.66
C LEU A 90 12.33 -9.62 1.67
N ILE A 91 12.83 -9.30 2.87
CA ILE A 91 13.07 -10.31 3.90
C ILE A 91 11.76 -10.78 4.53
N ASN A 92 10.82 -9.88 4.75
CA ASN A 92 9.59 -10.15 5.51
C ASN A 92 8.44 -10.70 4.67
N ILE A 93 8.50 -10.59 3.35
CA ILE A 93 7.43 -11.07 2.48
C ILE A 93 7.31 -12.60 2.51
N GLN A 94 6.08 -13.08 2.75
CA GLN A 94 5.70 -14.48 2.64
C GLN A 94 4.82 -14.64 1.41
N VAL A 95 5.18 -15.56 0.52
CA VAL A 95 4.38 -15.86 -0.67
C VAL A 95 3.49 -17.05 -0.37
N THR A 96 2.18 -16.83 -0.31
CA THR A 96 1.19 -17.90 -0.23
C THR A 96 0.72 -18.25 -1.64
N LYS A 97 0.85 -19.51 -2.04
CA LYS A 97 0.13 -20.02 -3.21
C LYS A 97 -1.35 -20.08 -2.84
N GLU A 98 -2.19 -19.29 -3.49
CA GLU A 98 -3.63 -19.51 -3.43
C GLU A 98 -3.95 -20.85 -4.11
N ASN A 99 -4.08 -21.91 -3.31
CA ASN A 99 -4.77 -23.14 -3.70
C ASN A 99 -6.26 -23.06 -3.35
N SER A 100 -6.82 -21.85 -3.38
CA SER A 100 -8.24 -21.64 -3.21
C SER A 100 -8.84 -21.61 -4.62
N PRO A 101 -9.83 -22.48 -4.96
CA PRO A 101 -10.63 -22.21 -6.15
C PRO A 101 -11.13 -20.78 -6.04
N PRO A 102 -11.22 -20.03 -7.16
CA PRO A 102 -11.60 -18.63 -7.12
C PRO A 102 -12.88 -18.54 -6.28
N GLN A 103 -12.74 -18.02 -5.06
CA GLN A 103 -13.87 -17.48 -4.36
C GLN A 103 -14.16 -16.25 -5.19
N THR A 104 -14.96 -16.45 -6.25
CA THR A 104 -15.87 -15.42 -6.72
C THR A 104 -16.35 -14.78 -5.44
N GLN A 105 -15.91 -13.55 -5.21
CA GLN A 105 -16.64 -12.66 -4.35
C GLN A 105 -18.03 -12.72 -4.94
N GLN A 106 -18.87 -13.58 -4.36
CA GLN A 106 -20.29 -13.42 -4.39
C GLN A 106 -20.46 -12.10 -3.66
N THR A 107 -20.27 -11.00 -4.39
CA THR A 107 -21.14 -9.86 -4.25
C THR A 107 -22.49 -10.51 -4.38
N SER A 108 -23.08 -10.88 -3.24
CA SER A 108 -24.48 -11.20 -3.18
C SER A 108 -25.10 -9.94 -3.76
N VAL A 109 -25.45 -10.00 -5.05
CA VAL A 109 -26.53 -9.19 -5.57
C VAL A 109 -27.69 -9.71 -4.74
N GLN A 110 -27.84 -9.16 -3.53
CA GLN A 110 -29.10 -9.18 -2.84
C GLN A 110 -29.98 -8.42 -3.81
N GLU A 111 -30.66 -9.17 -4.69
CA GLU A 111 -31.76 -8.64 -5.46
C GLU A 111 -32.61 -7.93 -4.43
N LYS A 112 -32.65 -6.60 -4.51
CA LYS A 112 -33.34 -5.76 -3.55
C LYS A 112 -34.82 -6.12 -3.68
N ILE A 113 -35.29 -7.03 -2.83
CA ILE A 113 -36.69 -7.42 -2.79
C ILE A 113 -37.48 -6.14 -2.56
N SER A 114 -38.32 -5.79 -3.54
CA SER A 114 -39.13 -4.57 -3.46
C SER A 114 -39.99 -4.62 -2.21
N ARG A 115 -40.08 -3.51 -1.47
CA ARG A 115 -40.84 -3.40 -0.21
C ARG A 115 -42.29 -3.87 -0.33
N ASN A 116 -42.90 -3.77 -1.52
CA ASN A 116 -44.28 -4.20 -1.77
C ASN A 116 -44.42 -5.63 -2.35
N ALA A 117 -43.31 -6.32 -2.65
CA ALA A 117 -43.33 -7.69 -3.15
C ALA A 117 -43.83 -8.68 -2.09
N SER A 118 -44.30 -9.85 -2.52
CA SER A 118 -44.64 -10.96 -1.63
C SER A 118 -43.41 -11.40 -0.84
N CYS A 119 -43.58 -11.60 0.47
CA CYS A 119 -42.48 -11.99 1.34
C CYS A 119 -42.14 -13.48 1.16
N THR A 120 -40.86 -13.80 1.05
CA THR A 120 -40.34 -15.15 0.80
C THR A 120 -40.39 -16.09 2.01
N CYS A 121 -40.81 -15.59 3.18
CA CYS A 121 -40.92 -16.37 4.42
C CYS A 121 -42.22 -17.20 4.54
N GLY A 122 -43.05 -17.25 3.48
CA GLY A 122 -44.31 -17.99 3.48
C GLY A 122 -45.48 -17.31 4.22
N SER A 123 -45.27 -16.10 4.78
CA SER A 123 -46.30 -15.39 5.54
C SER A 123 -47.49 -14.87 4.70
N GLY A 124 -47.42 -14.92 3.37
CA GLY A 124 -48.45 -14.37 2.46
C GLY A 124 -48.59 -12.83 2.49
N LYS A 125 -47.77 -12.12 3.29
CA LYS A 125 -47.78 -10.67 3.46
C LYS A 125 -46.74 -9.99 2.55
N LYS A 126 -46.91 -8.69 2.31
CA LYS A 126 -45.90 -7.85 1.62
C LYS A 126 -44.63 -7.73 2.48
N TYR A 127 -43.46 -7.67 1.86
CA TYR A 127 -42.16 -7.65 2.53
C TYR A 127 -42.05 -6.56 3.62
N LYS A 128 -42.51 -5.32 3.34
CA LYS A 128 -42.53 -4.20 4.30
C LYS A 128 -43.41 -4.41 5.53
N ASN A 129 -44.33 -5.37 5.50
CA ASN A 129 -45.23 -5.70 6.60
C ASN A 129 -44.85 -7.04 7.26
N CYS A 130 -43.67 -7.59 6.94
CA CYS A 130 -43.16 -8.85 7.47
C CYS A 130 -41.66 -8.73 7.75
N CYS A 131 -40.79 -9.47 7.05
CA CYS A 131 -39.34 -9.47 7.29
C CYS A 131 -38.65 -8.12 7.06
N GLY A 132 -39.28 -7.19 6.33
CA GLY A 132 -38.81 -5.82 6.11
C GLY A 132 -39.58 -4.76 6.91
N ALA A 133 -40.33 -5.15 7.94
CA ALA A 133 -41.08 -4.20 8.76
C ALA A 133 -40.14 -3.36 9.63
N LEU A 134 -40.23 -2.04 9.46
CA LEU A 134 -39.57 -1.09 10.36
C LEU A 134 -40.39 -1.03 11.65
N SER A 135 -39.82 -1.50 12.75
CA SER A 135 -40.38 -1.29 14.09
C SER A 135 -40.65 0.21 14.28
N LYS A 136 -41.89 0.55 14.66
CA LYS A 136 -42.22 1.90 15.11
C LYS A 136 -41.75 2.01 16.56
N ASN A 137 -40.74 2.84 16.80
CA ASN A 137 -40.56 3.47 18.11
C ASN A 137 -41.59 4.58 18.29
#